data_AF-A0A7Y7NMD1-F1
#
_entry.id   AF-A0A7Y7NMD1-F1
#
_cell.length_a   1.000
_cell.length_b   1.000
_cell.length_c   1.000
_cell.angle_alpha   90.00
_cell.angle_beta   90.00
_cell.angle_gamma   90.00
#
_symmetry.space_group_name_H-M   'P 1'
#
loop_
_entity.id
_entity.type
_entity.pdbx_description
1 polymer ?
#
loop_
_entity_poly.entity_id
_entity_poly.type
_entity_poly.pdbx_seq_one_letter_code
_entity_poly.pdbx_strand_id
1 'polypeptide(L)' 'MVKGERLKTRIGVLISGSGTNLQAIIDSSEKGEMNAEVVCVISNKA' A
#
# COMPACT_ATOMS: atom_id res chain seq x y z
N MET A 1 3.35 -9.97 -28.08
CA MET A 1 3.32 -8.74 -27.27
C MET A 1 3.32 -9.15 -25.80
N VAL A 2 4.48 -9.08 -25.14
CA VAL A 2 4.53 -9.22 -23.67
C VAL A 2 4.03 -7.87 -23.14
N LYS A 3 2.85 -7.82 -22.53
CA LYS A 3 2.38 -6.62 -21.81
C LYS A 3 3.44 -6.35 -20.74
N GLY A 4 4.21 -5.28 -20.88
CA GLY A 4 5.22 -4.91 -19.90
C GLY A 4 4.58 -4.81 -18.52
N GLU A 5 5.13 -5.55 -17.55
CA GLU A 5 4.73 -5.43 -16.16
C GLU A 5 4.89 -3.97 -15.76
N ARG A 6 3.77 -3.27 -15.52
CA ARG A 6 3.83 -1.91 -14.97
C ARG A 6 4.37 -2.05 -13.57
N LEU A 7 5.49 -1.37 -13.29
CA LEU A 7 6.06 -1.27 -11.95
C LEU A 7 4.95 -0.95 -10.93
N LYS A 8 4.98 -1.65 -9.79
CA LYS A 8 4.05 -1.40 -8.69
C LYS A 8 4.14 0.07 -8.25
N THR A 9 2.99 0.69 -8.05
CA THR A 9 2.94 2.05 -7.50
C THR A 9 3.42 2.02 -6.05
N ARG A 10 4.45 2.79 -5.71
CA ARG A 10 4.96 2.85 -4.34
C ARG A 10 4.12 3.83 -3.53
N ILE A 11 3.52 3.36 -2.44
CA ILE A 11 2.61 4.13 -1.59
C ILE A 11 3.26 4.39 -0.25
N GLY A 12 3.29 5.66 0.16
CA GLY A 12 3.55 6.07 1.54
C GLY A 12 2.25 6.45 2.23
N VAL A 13 2.01 5.98 3.44
CA VAL A 13 0.77 6.20 4.18
C VAL A 13 1.02 7.03 5.43
N LEU A 14 0.23 8.09 5.63
CA LEU A 14 0.22 8.87 6.86
C LEU A 14 -1.01 8.47 7.69
N ILE A 15 -0.81 8.09 8.95
CA ILE A 15 -1.91 7.69 9.85
C ILE A 15 -1.89 8.47 11.16
N SER A 16 -3.07 8.58 11.78
CA SER A 16 -3.23 9.14 13.13
C SER A 16 -4.15 8.32 14.04
N GLY A 17 -4.66 7.19 13.53
CA GLY A 17 -5.66 6.33 14.18
C GLY A 17 -5.21 4.87 14.28
N SER A 18 -6.18 3.95 14.38
CA SER A 18 -5.93 2.51 14.42
C SER A 18 -5.38 1.92 13.12
N GLY A 19 -5.52 2.64 11.99
CA GLY A 19 -5.01 2.18 10.71
C GLY A 19 -5.87 1.12 10.01
N THR A 20 -7.17 1.00 10.30
CA THR A 20 -8.03 -0.02 9.65
C THR A 20 -8.04 0.11 8.11
N ASN A 21 -8.03 1.33 7.59
CA ASN A 21 -7.91 1.57 6.14
C ASN A 21 -6.51 1.21 5.61
N LEU A 22 -5.46 1.45 6.39
CA LEU A 22 -4.10 1.03 6.05
C LEU A 22 -4.05 -0.50 5.94
N GLN A 23 -4.66 -1.23 6.87
CA GLN A 23 -4.72 -2.69 6.81
C GLN A 23 -5.39 -3.17 5.52
N ALA A 24 -6.53 -2.57 5.13
CA ALA A 24 -7.19 -2.93 3.87
C ALA A 24 -6.31 -2.67 2.62
N ILE A 25 -5.52 -1.59 2.63
CA ILE A 25 -4.58 -1.27 1.54
C ILE A 25 -3.42 -2.28 1.49
N ILE A 26 -2.88 -2.67 2.65
CA ILE A 26 -1.85 -3.71 2.75
C ILE A 26 -2.40 -5.03 2.21
N ASP A 27 -3.57 -5.45 2.68
CA ASP A 27 -4.20 -6.71 2.25
C ASP A 27 -4.41 -6.74 0.73
N SER A 28 -4.90 -5.65 0.14
CA SER A 28 -5.13 -5.54 -1.31
C SER A 28 -3.83 -5.56 -2.12
N SER A 29 -2.77 -4.92 -1.59
CA SER A 29 -1.42 -4.95 -2.16
C SER A 29 -0.82 -6.37 -2.14
N GLU A 30 -0.94 -7.08 -1.02
CA GLU A 30 -0.40 -8.44 -0.85
C GLU A 30 -1.17 -9.48 -1.67
N LYS A 31 -2.49 -9.33 -1.79
CA LYS A 31 -3.33 -10.20 -2.64
C LYS A 31 -3.17 -9.93 -4.13
N GLY A 32 -2.45 -8.88 -4.52
CA GLY A 32 -2.28 -8.48 -5.92
C GLY A 32 -3.57 -7.93 -6.55
N GLU A 33 -4.56 -7.56 -5.73
CA GLU A 33 -5.80 -6.89 -6.14
C GLU A 33 -5.52 -5.45 -6.60
N MET A 34 -4.41 -4.88 -6.10
CA MET A 34 -3.90 -3.56 -6.46
C MET A 34 -2.46 -3.67 -6.98
N ASN A 35 -2.15 -3.06 -8.13
CA ASN A 35 -0.77 -2.95 -8.63
C ASN A 35 0.02 -1.86 -7.89
N ALA A 36 0.13 -2.00 -6.58
CA ALA A 36 0.84 -1.08 -5.71
C ALA A 36 1.51 -1.84 -4.57
N GLU A 37 2.36 -1.13 -3.84
CA GLU A 37 3.14 -1.63 -2.72
C GLU A 37 3.23 -0.52 -1.66
N VAL A 38 2.84 -0.81 -0.42
CA VAL A 38 3.02 0.10 0.71
C VAL A 38 4.46 0.01 1.18
N VAL A 39 5.24 1.09 0.98
CA VAL A 39 6.68 1.10 1.25
C VAL A 39 7.05 1.82 2.54
N CYS A 40 6.16 2.67 3.06
CA CYS A 40 6.34 3.30 4.37
C CYS A 40 5.00 3.69 4.98
N VAL A 41 4.99 3.72 6.32
CA VAL A 41 3.89 4.24 7.13
C VAL A 41 4.48 5.21 8.13
N ILE A 42 3.92 6.42 8.21
CA ILE A 42 4.29 7.43 9.19
C ILE A 42 3.08 7.69 10.08
N SER A 43 3.27 7.48 11.38
CA SER A 43 2.26 7.72 12.41
C SER A 43 2.60 8.96 13.22
N ASN A 44 1.59 9.75 13.60
CA ASN A 44 1.76 10.82 14.58
C ASN A 44 1.64 10.34 16.04
N LYS A 45 1.42 9.04 16.25
CA LYS A 45 1.44 8.37 17.56
C LYS A 45 2.73 7.55 17.70
N ALA A 46 3.35 7.64 18.89
CA ALA A 46 4.52 6.86 19.28
C ALA A 46 4.16 5.40 19.58
#